data_AF-A0AAV0XTZ5-F1
#
_entry.id   AF-A0AAV0XTZ5-F1
#
_cell.length_a   1.000
_cell.length_b   1.000
_cell.length_c   1.000
_cell.angle_alpha   90.00
_cell.angle_beta   90.00
_cell.angle_gamma   90.00
#
_symmetry.space_group_name_H-M   'P 1'
#
loop_
_entity.id
_entity.type
_entity.pdbx_description
1 polymer ?
#
loop_
_entity_poly.entity_id
_entity_poly.type
_entity_poly.pdbx_seq_one_letter_code
_entity_poly.pdbx_strand_id
1 'polypeptide(L)'
;MKNCRGQSYDNAQNMSGIYNGLQSRIKKSSSTAEFVPCSAHSLNLVGTFAAEETSVGNRFFMITQSLYTFFSGSTSRWKILENELNSISNSTLLKNLCPTRWSSRYFVCKSIKNGYKKIVVALQNISEDVSQRPATRHEALALFKKMKNLC
;
A
#
# COMPACT_ATOMS: atom_id res chain seq x y z
N MET A 1 -3.89 11.99 37.02
CA MET A 1 -2.56 12.19 36.38
C MET A 1 -2.00 13.54 36.79
N LYS A 2 -1.21 13.63 37.88
CA LYS A 2 -0.68 14.93 38.36
C LYS A 2 0.65 15.36 37.68
N ASN A 3 1.41 14.40 37.16
CA ASN A 3 2.75 14.63 36.61
C ASN A 3 2.81 14.47 35.07
N CYS A 4 1.67 14.43 34.39
CA CYS A 4 1.66 14.32 32.93
C CYS A 4 2.10 15.66 32.31
N ARG A 5 3.07 15.60 31.39
CA ARG A 5 3.64 16.77 30.72
C ARG A 5 3.45 16.77 29.20
N GLY A 6 3.02 15.64 28.63
CA GLY A 6 2.83 15.53 27.20
C GLY A 6 1.89 14.39 26.82
N GLN A 7 1.29 14.53 25.66
CA GLN A 7 0.42 13.53 25.05
C GLN A 7 0.63 13.52 23.53
N SER A 8 0.74 12.33 22.94
CA SER A 8 1.00 12.17 21.50
C SER A 8 0.29 10.93 20.96
N TYR A 9 -0.48 11.13 19.90
CA TYR A 9 -1.24 10.10 19.18
C TYR A 9 -1.63 10.62 17.78
N ASP A 10 -2.47 9.88 17.06
CA ASP A 10 -2.91 10.27 15.71
C ASP A 10 -3.78 11.55 15.72
N ASN A 11 -3.95 12.12 14.53
CA ASN A 11 -4.69 13.37 14.34
C ASN A 11 -6.20 13.15 14.15
N ALA A 12 -6.72 11.95 14.43
CA ALA A 12 -8.14 11.70 14.28
C ALA A 12 -8.95 12.58 15.25
N GLN A 13 -10.14 13.03 14.83
CA GLN A 13 -10.93 14.01 15.58
C GLN A 13 -11.29 13.56 17.01
N ASN A 14 -11.50 12.26 17.21
CA ASN A 14 -11.73 11.67 18.53
C ASN A 14 -10.49 11.73 19.45
N MET A 15 -9.29 11.86 18.87
CA MET A 15 -8.02 11.91 19.59
C MET A 15 -7.55 13.36 19.76
N SER A 16 -7.35 14.10 18.66
CA SER A 16 -6.79 15.46 18.61
C SER A 16 -7.83 16.58 18.77
N GLY A 17 -9.12 16.24 18.85
CA GLY A 17 -10.21 17.22 18.90
C GLY A 17 -10.12 18.15 20.11
N ILE A 18 -10.17 19.46 19.87
CA ILE A 18 -10.02 20.49 20.90
C ILE A 18 -11.21 20.57 21.87
N TYR A 19 -12.41 20.14 21.43
CA TYR A 19 -13.62 20.20 22.24
C TYR A 19 -13.89 18.88 22.97
N ASN A 20 -14.03 17.79 22.21
CA ASN A 20 -14.46 16.47 22.72
C ASN A 20 -13.42 15.36 22.57
N GLY A 21 -12.25 15.67 22.00
CA GLY A 21 -11.19 14.69 21.77
C GLY A 21 -10.50 14.25 23.07
N LEU A 22 -9.77 13.15 22.99
CA LEU A 22 -8.94 12.66 24.10
C LEU A 22 -8.00 13.74 24.62
N GLN A 23 -7.44 14.55 23.71
CA GLN A 23 -6.61 15.72 24.01
C GLN A 23 -7.26 16.67 25.00
N SER A 24 -8.49 17.09 24.73
CA SER A 24 -9.17 18.06 25.57
C SER A 24 -9.48 17.47 26.94
N ARG A 25 -9.80 16.17 27.01
CA ARG A 25 -10.09 15.46 28.26
C ARG A 25 -8.84 15.30 29.13
N ILE A 26 -7.71 14.94 28.54
CA ILE A 26 -6.42 14.85 29.25
C ILE A 26 -5.98 16.24 29.71
N LYS A 27 -6.12 17.27 28.86
CA LYS A 27 -5.74 18.66 29.19
C LYS A 27 -6.61 19.25 30.31
N LYS A 28 -7.89 18.86 30.41
CA LYS A 28 -8.76 19.18 31.56
C LYS A 28 -8.26 18.56 32.88
N SER A 29 -7.70 17.36 32.81
CA SER A 29 -7.19 16.63 33.99
C SER A 29 -5.75 17.00 34.36
N SER A 30 -4.98 17.50 33.40
CA SER A 30 -3.59 17.94 33.55
C SER A 30 -3.31 19.05 32.55
N SER A 31 -3.37 20.31 33.02
CA SER A 31 -3.20 21.51 32.18
C SER A 31 -1.82 21.59 31.52
N THR A 32 -0.83 20.91 32.08
CA THR A 32 0.55 20.87 31.60
C THR A 32 0.82 19.77 30.58
N ALA A 33 -0.16 18.92 30.27
CA ALA A 33 -0.02 17.84 29.30
C ALA A 33 -0.22 18.36 27.87
N GLU A 34 0.83 18.91 27.27
CA GLU A 34 0.75 19.46 25.92
C GLU A 34 0.60 18.38 24.86
N PHE A 35 -0.23 18.66 23.85
CA PHE A 35 -0.43 17.74 22.74
C PHE A 35 0.58 17.99 21.63
N VAL A 36 1.21 16.91 21.20
CA VAL A 36 2.08 16.89 20.02
C VAL A 36 1.54 15.82 19.06
N PRO A 37 1.17 16.19 17.83
CA PRO A 37 0.81 15.24 16.79
C PRO A 37 1.87 14.16 16.60
N CYS A 38 1.44 12.91 16.38
CA CYS A 38 2.37 11.84 16.07
C CYS A 38 3.14 12.13 14.76
N SER A 39 4.46 12.31 14.88
CA SER A 39 5.34 12.59 13.73
C SER A 39 5.30 11.45 12.70
N ALA A 40 5.25 10.20 13.14
CA ALA A 40 5.16 9.05 12.24
C ALA A 40 3.86 9.07 11.40
N HIS A 41 2.73 9.44 12.01
CA HIS A 41 1.46 9.58 11.30
C HIS A 41 1.47 10.79 10.35
N SER A 42 2.06 11.91 10.78
CA SER A 42 2.18 13.10 9.93
C SER A 42 3.06 12.84 8.70
N LEU A 43 4.22 12.18 8.88
CA LEU A 43 5.09 11.76 7.78
C LEU A 43 4.40 10.77 6.84
N ASN A 44 3.60 9.86 7.39
CA ASN A 44 2.80 8.93 6.61
C ASN A 44 1.82 9.65 5.66
N LEU A 45 1.14 10.68 6.17
CA LEU A 45 0.19 11.48 5.40
C LEU A 45 0.90 12.28 4.30
N VAL A 46 1.98 13.00 4.66
CA VAL A 46 2.73 13.81 3.69
C VAL A 46 3.26 12.96 2.54
N GLY A 47 3.86 11.80 2.84
CA GLY A 47 4.28 10.88 1.79
C GLY A 47 3.11 10.47 0.92
N THR A 48 2.00 10.01 1.55
CA THR A 48 0.82 9.50 0.84
C THR A 48 0.30 10.51 -0.16
N PHE A 49 0.09 11.75 0.29
CA PHE A 49 -0.38 12.82 -0.57
C PHE A 49 0.63 13.16 -1.67
N ALA A 50 1.93 13.23 -1.36
CA ALA A 50 2.95 13.50 -2.38
C ALA A 50 2.98 12.45 -3.51
N ALA A 51 2.75 11.17 -3.19
CA ALA A 51 2.66 10.11 -4.19
C ALA A 51 1.40 10.19 -5.05
N GLU A 52 0.29 10.63 -4.47
CA GLU A 52 -1.03 10.68 -5.12
C GLU A 52 -1.27 12.00 -5.87
N GLU A 53 -0.51 13.05 -5.57
CA GLU A 53 -0.59 14.36 -6.21
C GLU A 53 -0.22 14.31 -7.70
N THR A 54 0.74 13.45 -8.06
CA THR A 54 1.15 13.30 -9.46
C THR A 54 0.30 12.25 -10.17
N SER A 55 -0.13 12.56 -11.39
CA SER A 55 -0.89 11.60 -12.23
C SER A 55 -0.11 10.31 -12.48
N VAL A 56 1.22 10.40 -12.64
CA VAL A 56 2.12 9.27 -12.83
C VAL A 56 2.21 8.41 -11.57
N GLY A 57 2.43 9.02 -10.40
CA GLY A 57 2.53 8.31 -9.12
C GLY A 57 1.21 7.64 -8.75
N ASN A 58 0.09 8.36 -8.90
CA ASN A 58 -1.24 7.82 -8.65
C ASN A 58 -1.54 6.62 -9.58
N ARG A 59 -1.30 6.78 -10.89
CA ARG A 59 -1.46 5.69 -11.87
C ARG A 59 -0.59 4.48 -11.54
N PHE A 60 0.66 4.69 -11.14
CA PHE A 60 1.55 3.63 -10.72
C PHE A 60 0.95 2.84 -9.55
N PHE A 61 0.59 3.53 -8.45
CA PHE A 61 0.07 2.86 -7.27
C PHE A 61 -1.27 2.16 -7.52
N MET A 62 -2.16 2.72 -8.35
CA MET A 62 -3.39 2.06 -8.80
C MET A 62 -3.12 0.76 -9.58
N ILE A 63 -2.15 0.75 -10.49
CA ILE A 63 -1.78 -0.45 -11.24
C ILE A 63 -1.21 -1.50 -10.28
N THR A 64 -0.33 -1.11 -9.37
CA THR A 64 0.24 -2.05 -8.39
C THR A 64 -0.82 -2.65 -7.46
N GLN A 65 -1.82 -1.86 -7.05
CA GLN A 65 -2.93 -2.36 -6.26
C GLN A 65 -3.80 -3.32 -7.07
N SER A 66 -4.04 -3.02 -8.35
CA SER A 66 -4.78 -3.90 -9.26
C SER A 66 -4.08 -5.24 -9.45
N LEU A 67 -2.74 -5.23 -9.59
CA LEU A 67 -1.94 -6.46 -9.63
C LEU A 67 -2.08 -7.27 -8.35
N TYR A 68 -1.94 -6.62 -7.20
CA TYR A 68 -2.08 -7.31 -5.92
C TYR A 68 -3.47 -7.95 -5.81
N THR A 69 -4.54 -7.19 -6.02
CA THR A 69 -5.92 -7.68 -5.97
C THR A 69 -6.16 -8.83 -6.95
N PHE A 70 -5.62 -8.73 -8.16
CA PHE A 70 -5.67 -9.81 -9.14
C PHE A 70 -5.01 -11.07 -8.58
N PHE A 71 -3.71 -11.05 -8.30
CA PHE A 71 -3.02 -12.26 -7.86
C PHE A 71 -3.54 -12.80 -6.52
N SER A 72 -3.82 -11.94 -5.53
CA SER A 72 -4.30 -12.36 -4.22
C SER A 72 -5.74 -12.90 -4.24
N GLY A 73 -6.53 -12.55 -5.25
CA GLY A 73 -7.91 -13.03 -5.40
C GLY A 73 -8.02 -14.50 -5.80
N SER A 74 -6.92 -15.24 -5.96
CA SER A 74 -6.93 -16.68 -6.20
C SER A 74 -5.62 -17.33 -5.78
N THR A 75 -5.71 -18.42 -5.01
CA THR A 75 -4.56 -19.20 -4.58
C THR A 75 -3.77 -19.78 -5.75
N SER A 76 -4.44 -20.17 -6.85
CA SER A 76 -3.76 -20.68 -8.05
C SER A 76 -2.96 -19.58 -8.75
N ARG A 77 -3.54 -18.40 -8.95
CA ARG A 77 -2.84 -17.24 -9.54
C ARG A 77 -1.67 -16.80 -8.66
N TRP A 78 -1.87 -16.77 -7.34
CA TRP A 78 -0.80 -16.47 -6.39
C TRP A 78 0.37 -17.46 -6.52
N LYS A 79 0.08 -18.76 -6.67
CA LYS A 79 1.10 -19.80 -6.84
C LYS A 79 1.89 -19.63 -8.14
N ILE A 80 1.22 -19.27 -9.25
CA ILE A 80 1.89 -18.97 -10.52
C ILE A 80 2.88 -17.83 -10.34
N LEU A 81 2.46 -16.74 -9.69
CA LEU A 81 3.34 -15.60 -9.40
C LEU A 81 4.52 -15.99 -8.50
N GLU A 82 4.26 -16.73 -7.43
CA GLU A 82 5.27 -17.20 -6.49
C GLU A 82 6.33 -18.06 -7.20
N ASN A 83 5.91 -19.00 -8.04
CA ASN A 83 6.81 -19.85 -8.82
C ASN A 83 7.71 -19.02 -9.75
N GLU A 84 7.15 -18.01 -10.42
CA GLU A 84 7.94 -17.10 -11.28
C GLU A 84 8.93 -16.28 -10.45
N LEU A 85 8.51 -15.73 -9.30
CA LEU A 85 9.35 -14.88 -8.46
C LEU A 85 10.46 -15.66 -7.73
N ASN A 86 10.24 -16.92 -7.37
CA ASN A 86 11.23 -17.77 -6.71
C ASN A 86 12.48 -18.01 -7.56
N SER A 87 12.41 -17.80 -8.87
CA SER A 87 13.57 -17.86 -9.76
C SER A 87 14.54 -16.67 -9.63
N ILE A 88 14.23 -15.66 -8.81
CA ILE A 88 15.06 -14.48 -8.56
C ILE A 88 15.40 -14.41 -7.07
N SER A 89 16.69 -14.42 -6.73
CA SER A 89 17.18 -14.45 -5.34
C SER A 89 16.77 -13.23 -4.49
N ASN A 90 16.58 -12.06 -5.11
CA ASN A 90 16.21 -10.81 -4.44
C ASN A 90 14.74 -10.41 -4.66
N SER A 91 13.90 -11.31 -5.19
CA SER A 91 12.49 -10.98 -5.39
C SER A 91 11.77 -10.86 -4.06
N THR A 92 10.74 -10.03 -4.04
CA THR A 92 9.80 -9.96 -2.92
C THR A 92 8.40 -10.10 -3.49
N LEU A 93 7.56 -10.90 -2.83
CA LEU A 93 6.16 -11.06 -3.20
C LEU A 93 5.47 -9.69 -3.26
N LEU A 94 4.50 -9.56 -4.17
CA LEU A 94 3.65 -8.38 -4.27
C LEU A 94 3.06 -8.03 -2.89
N LYS A 95 3.10 -6.75 -2.55
CA LYS A 95 2.56 -6.24 -1.30
C LYS A 95 1.29 -5.45 -1.57
N ASN A 96 0.35 -5.56 -0.64
CA ASN A 96 -0.84 -4.73 -0.65
C ASN A 96 -0.46 -3.28 -0.34
N LEU A 97 -1.05 -2.32 -1.05
CA LEU A 97 -0.95 -0.92 -0.67
C LEU A 97 -1.79 -0.71 0.58
N CYS A 98 -1.16 -0.28 1.67
CA CYS A 98 -1.86 0.03 2.91
C CYS A 98 -2.00 1.55 3.01
N PRO A 99 -3.21 2.13 2.88
CA PRO A 99 -3.40 3.58 2.92
C PRO A 99 -2.90 4.20 4.23
N THR A 100 -3.01 3.46 5.34
CA THR A 100 -2.63 3.91 6.68
C THR A 100 -1.15 3.73 7.01
N ARG A 101 -0.37 3.04 6.15
CA ARG A 101 1.06 2.79 6.35
C ARG A 101 1.86 3.04 5.07
N TRP A 102 2.50 4.20 5.01
CA TRP A 102 3.30 4.73 3.93
C TRP A 102 4.50 3.84 3.63
N SER A 103 5.08 3.23 4.68
CA SER A 103 6.13 2.24 4.51
C SER A 103 5.70 1.07 3.61
N SER A 104 4.40 0.78 3.46
CA SER A 104 3.91 -0.20 2.48
C SER A 104 4.28 0.17 1.04
N ARG A 105 4.27 1.46 0.67
CA ARG A 105 4.66 1.93 -0.66
C ARG A 105 6.11 1.63 -0.99
N TYR A 106 7.01 1.74 -0.01
CA TYR A 106 8.41 1.31 -0.19
C TYR A 106 8.46 -0.18 -0.57
N PHE A 107 7.74 -1.04 0.15
CA PHE A 107 7.71 -2.46 -0.16
C PHE A 107 7.03 -2.78 -1.50
N VAL A 108 5.97 -2.04 -1.86
CA VAL A 108 5.33 -2.13 -3.19
C VAL A 108 6.35 -1.80 -4.27
N CYS A 109 6.99 -0.63 -4.21
CA CYS A 109 8.01 -0.22 -5.17
C CYS A 109 9.15 -1.23 -5.26
N LYS A 110 9.63 -1.75 -4.12
CA LYS A 110 10.68 -2.78 -4.07
C LYS A 110 10.25 -4.08 -4.74
N SER A 111 9.02 -4.55 -4.47
CA SER A 111 8.49 -5.78 -5.07
C SER A 111 8.33 -5.67 -6.59
N ILE A 112 7.83 -4.53 -7.07
CA ILE A 112 7.71 -4.26 -8.51
C ILE A 112 9.09 -4.14 -9.15
N LYS A 113 10.01 -3.34 -8.57
CA LYS A 113 11.37 -3.17 -9.10
C LYS A 113 12.10 -4.51 -9.24
N ASN A 114 12.06 -5.34 -8.21
CA ASN A 114 12.80 -6.61 -8.19
C ASN A 114 12.09 -7.73 -8.97
N GLY A 115 10.77 -7.68 -9.08
CA GLY A 115 9.94 -8.71 -9.69
C GLY A 115 9.42 -8.39 -11.09
N TYR A 116 9.63 -7.18 -11.62
CA TYR A 116 8.94 -6.65 -12.81
C TYR A 116 8.86 -7.64 -13.97
N LYS A 117 10.01 -8.16 -14.41
CA LYS A 117 10.08 -9.11 -15.55
C LYS A 117 9.24 -10.36 -15.29
N LYS A 118 9.28 -10.89 -14.07
CA LYS A 118 8.58 -12.12 -13.69
C LYS A 118 7.09 -11.91 -13.46
N ILE A 119 6.69 -10.74 -12.96
CA ILE A 119 5.28 -10.34 -12.89
C ILE A 119 4.68 -10.27 -14.30
N VAL A 120 5.41 -9.67 -15.25
CA VAL A 120 4.98 -9.58 -16.65
C VAL A 120 4.83 -10.97 -17.28
N VAL A 121 5.79 -11.88 -17.06
CA VAL A 121 5.70 -13.28 -17.52
C VAL A 121 4.51 -14.00 -16.91
N ALA A 122 4.30 -13.88 -15.59
CA ALA A 122 3.16 -14.50 -14.92
C ALA A 122 1.81 -14.04 -15.50
N LEU A 123 1.66 -12.74 -15.78
CA LEU A 123 0.45 -12.20 -16.42
C LEU A 123 0.27 -12.74 -17.85
N GLN A 124 1.36 -12.83 -18.61
CA GLN A 124 1.33 -13.37 -19.96
C GLN A 124 0.89 -14.84 -19.96
N ASN A 125 1.52 -15.67 -19.12
CA ASN A 125 1.18 -17.08 -18.97
C ASN A 125 -0.30 -17.27 -18.61
N ILE A 126 -0.83 -16.48 -17.66
CA ILE A 126 -2.26 -16.54 -17.28
C ILE A 126 -3.16 -16.09 -18.44
N SER A 127 -2.75 -15.10 -19.24
CA SER A 127 -3.55 -14.61 -20.37
C SER A 127 -3.66 -15.61 -21.53
N GLU A 128 -2.63 -16.44 -21.71
CA GLU A 128 -2.53 -17.44 -22.78
C GLU A 128 -3.05 -18.83 -22.35
N ASP A 129 -3.17 -19.09 -21.05
CA ASP A 129 -3.66 -20.35 -20.49
C ASP A 129 -5.16 -20.57 -20.76
N VAL A 130 -5.47 -21.38 -21.77
CA VAL A 130 -6.84 -21.74 -22.19
C VAL A 130 -7.67 -22.43 -21.11
N SER A 131 -7.04 -22.98 -20.06
CA SER A 131 -7.76 -23.56 -18.92
C SER A 131 -8.35 -22.49 -17.99
N GLN A 132 -7.87 -21.24 -18.06
CA GLN A 132 -8.41 -20.13 -17.29
C GLN A 132 -9.72 -19.62 -17.88
N ARG A 133 -10.59 -19.13 -16.99
CA ARG A 133 -11.84 -18.47 -17.40
C ARG A 133 -11.53 -17.31 -18.37
N PRO A 134 -12.34 -17.11 -19.42
CA PRO A 134 -12.13 -16.02 -20.39
C PRO A 134 -11.96 -14.65 -19.73
N ALA A 135 -12.74 -14.35 -18.68
CA ALA A 135 -12.63 -13.11 -17.93
C ALA A 135 -11.25 -12.95 -17.26
N THR A 136 -10.74 -14.00 -16.61
CA THR A 136 -9.41 -14.01 -15.98
C THR A 136 -8.31 -13.75 -17.00
N ARG A 137 -8.39 -14.39 -18.17
CA ARG A 137 -7.43 -14.17 -19.26
C ARG A 137 -7.44 -12.73 -19.75
N HIS A 138 -8.63 -12.17 -19.94
CA HIS A 138 -8.79 -10.80 -20.41
C HIS A 138 -8.27 -9.78 -19.38
N GLU A 139 -8.55 -10.00 -18.10
CA GLU A 139 -8.03 -9.16 -17.01
C GLU A 139 -6.50 -9.26 -16.90
N ALA A 140 -5.93 -10.46 -17.00
CA ALA A 140 -4.49 -10.67 -17.04
C ALA A 140 -3.83 -9.95 -18.21
N LEU A 141 -4.42 -10.03 -19.41
CA LEU A 141 -3.93 -9.33 -20.60
C LEU A 141 -4.01 -7.81 -20.44
N ALA A 142 -5.08 -7.30 -19.85
CA ALA A 142 -5.22 -5.86 -19.57
C ALA A 142 -4.15 -5.38 -18.59
N LEU A 143 -3.88 -6.13 -17.53
CA LEU A 143 -2.81 -5.85 -16.56
C LEU A 143 -1.41 -5.96 -17.20
N PHE A 144 -1.18 -6.95 -18.06
CA PHE A 144 0.05 -7.11 -18.81
C PHE A 144 0.34 -5.87 -19.67
N LYS A 145 -0.65 -5.38 -20.43
CA LYS A 145 -0.53 -4.15 -21.23
C LYS A 145 -0.25 -2.92 -20.36
N LYS A 146 -0.93 -2.79 -19.23
CA LYS A 146 -0.68 -1.71 -18.26
C LYS A 146 0.75 -1.75 -17.71
N MET A 147 1.25 -2.96 -17.41
CA MET A 147 2.61 -3.16 -16.93
C MET A 147 3.67 -2.85 -17.98
N LYS A 148 3.44 -3.19 -19.25
CA LYS A 148 4.36 -2.82 -20.34
C LYS A 148 4.48 -1.31 -20.54
N ASN A 149 3.42 -0.57 -20.25
CA ASN A 149 3.36 0.89 -20.35
C ASN A 149 3.69 1.61 -19.03
N LEU A 150 4.31 0.90 -18.07
CA LEU A 150 4.71 1.46 -16.77
C LEU A 150 6.10 2.15 -16.82
N CYS A 151 6.83 1.99 -17.93
CA CYS A 151 8.11 2.60 -18.25
C CYS A 151 7.97 3.45 -19.52
#